data_AF-A0A451AMC0-F1
#
_entry.id   AF-A0A451AMC0-F1
#
_cell.length_a   1.000
_cell.length_b   1.000
_cell.length_c   1.000
_cell.angle_alpha   90.00
_cell.angle_beta   90.00
_cell.angle_gamma   90.00
#
_symmetry.space_group_name_H-M   'P 1'
#
loop_
_entity.id
_entity.type
_entity.pdbx_description
1 polymer ?
#
loop_
_entity_poly.entity_id
_entity_poly.type
_entity_poly.pdbx_seq_one_letter_code
_entity_poly.pdbx_strand_id
1 'polypeptide(L)'
;MELHKNHNWQNPGFEQTEHHPVVCVSWHDARAYAYWLSLRTGYKYRLLTEAEWEYAVRAVHETGVPTATPRRYWGEDLEEKDRCKSANGADPTLKEQVPNWPFSINKNCRDGFAFTAPAASFRPNAFGLFDMLGNQCMGMDGGLLAWRL
;
A
#
# COMPACT_ATOMS: atom_id res chain seq x y z
N MET A 1 -8.32 7.57 14.01
CA MET A 1 -6.86 7.79 14.10
C MET A 1 -6.63 9.25 13.73
N GLU A 2 -6.39 10.13 14.71
CA GLU A 2 -6.06 11.53 14.43
C GLU A 2 -4.63 11.60 13.90
N LEU A 3 -4.43 12.33 12.81
CA LEU A 3 -3.09 12.70 12.33
C LEU A 3 -2.38 13.45 13.47
N HIS A 4 -1.16 13.06 13.81
CA HIS A 4 -0.34 13.85 14.74
C HIS A 4 -0.35 15.31 14.28
N LYS A 5 -0.71 16.26 15.17
CA LYS A 5 -0.95 17.67 14.82
C LYS A 5 0.17 18.38 14.04
N ASN A 6 1.38 17.83 14.04
CA ASN A 6 2.55 18.39 13.40
C ASN A 6 2.96 17.67 12.10
N HIS A 7 2.25 16.62 11.69
CA HIS A 7 2.52 15.89 10.46
C HIS A 7 1.42 16.11 9.42
N ASN A 8 1.85 16.28 8.18
CA ASN A 8 0.98 16.44 7.02
C ASN A 8 1.70 15.86 5.79
N TRP A 9 1.04 15.89 4.63
CA TRP A 9 1.59 15.31 3.40
C TRP A 9 2.91 15.95 2.92
N GLN A 10 3.27 17.15 3.38
CA GLN A 10 4.57 17.80 3.11
C GLN A 10 5.63 17.48 4.16
N ASN A 11 5.21 17.14 5.38
CA ASN A 11 6.10 16.80 6.48
C ASN A 11 5.54 15.58 7.24
N PRO A 12 5.73 14.36 6.71
CA PRO A 12 5.17 13.15 7.30
C PRO A 12 5.97 12.62 8.49
N GLY A 13 7.12 13.23 8.80
CA GLY A 13 8.04 12.79 9.86
C GLY A 13 9.10 11.80 9.40
N PHE A 14 9.21 11.54 8.10
CA PHE A 14 10.27 10.74 7.45
C PHE A 14 10.50 11.26 6.03
N GLU A 15 11.59 10.85 5.38
CA GLU A 15 11.92 11.29 4.03
C GLU A 15 10.93 10.72 3.00
N GLN A 16 10.39 11.59 2.15
CA GLN A 16 9.60 11.23 0.98
C GLN A 16 10.04 12.05 -0.22
N THR A 17 9.99 11.42 -1.39
CA THR A 17 10.20 12.06 -2.69
C THR A 17 8.89 12.09 -3.48
N GLU A 18 8.86 12.78 -4.61
CA GLU A 18 7.69 12.81 -5.52
C GLU A 18 7.29 11.44 -6.07
N HIS A 19 8.14 10.42 -5.93
CA HIS A 19 7.84 9.05 -6.35
C HIS A 19 7.24 8.20 -5.23
N HIS A 20 7.16 8.71 -4.00
CA HIS A 20 6.55 8.01 -2.88
C HIS A 20 5.03 8.23 -2.86
N PRO A 21 4.27 7.27 -2.31
CA PRO A 21 2.85 7.46 -2.15
C PRO A 21 2.58 8.53 -1.08
N VAL A 22 1.63 9.43 -1.36
CA VAL A 22 1.24 10.51 -0.43
C VAL A 22 0.70 9.92 0.87
N VAL A 23 1.19 10.39 2.01
CA VAL A 23 0.72 9.98 3.35
C VAL A 23 0.09 11.15 4.09
N CYS A 24 -0.38 10.91 5.31
CA CYS A 24 -0.96 11.94 6.17
C CYS A 24 -2.15 12.69 5.52
N VAL A 25 -2.90 12.01 4.66
CA VAL A 25 -4.16 12.52 4.09
C VAL A 25 -5.34 11.80 4.72
N SER A 26 -6.43 12.52 4.98
CA SER A 26 -7.65 11.92 5.49
C SER A 26 -8.46 11.27 4.36
N TRP A 27 -9.45 10.46 4.72
CA TRP A 27 -10.43 9.97 3.76
C TRP A 27 -11.19 11.12 3.05
N HIS A 28 -11.44 12.22 3.77
CA HIS A 28 -12.08 13.40 3.19
C HIS A 28 -11.18 14.06 2.13
N ASP A 29 -9.88 14.15 2.38
CA ASP A 29 -8.91 14.70 1.43
C ASP A 29 -8.84 13.83 0.18
N ALA A 30 -8.75 12.50 0.33
CA ALA A 30 -8.74 11.58 -0.80
C ALA A 30 -10.01 11.68 -1.66
N ARG A 31 -11.18 11.80 -1.02
CA ARG A 31 -12.46 11.99 -1.72
C ARG A 31 -12.53 13.36 -2.43
N ALA A 32 -12.09 14.42 -1.77
CA ALA A 32 -12.05 15.77 -2.34
C ALA A 32 -11.11 15.81 -3.55
N TYR A 33 -9.97 15.14 -3.45
CA TYR A 33 -9.02 15.00 -4.54
C TYR A 33 -9.61 14.26 -5.74
N ALA A 34 -10.26 13.11 -5.54
CA ALA A 34 -10.91 12.37 -6.62
C ALA A 34 -12.00 13.21 -7.32
N TYR A 35 -12.76 13.98 -6.54
CA TYR A 35 -13.75 14.92 -7.07
C TYR A 35 -13.10 16.03 -7.91
N TRP A 36 -12.05 16.67 -7.40
CA TRP A 36 -11.28 17.67 -8.14
C TRP A 36 -10.72 17.10 -9.44
N LEU A 37 -10.10 15.91 -9.41
CA LEU A 37 -9.56 15.25 -10.60
C LEU A 37 -10.64 14.99 -11.64
N SER A 38 -11.84 14.62 -11.19
CA SER A 38 -12.98 14.42 -12.07
C SER A 38 -13.36 15.69 -12.82
N LEU A 39 -13.40 16.83 -12.11
CA LEU A 39 -13.67 18.12 -12.73
C LEU A 39 -12.56 18.55 -13.71
N ARG A 40 -11.30 18.24 -13.40
CA ARG A 40 -10.14 18.64 -14.21
C ARG A 40 -10.02 17.88 -15.51
N THR A 41 -10.42 16.62 -15.52
CA THR A 41 -10.18 15.70 -16.64
C THR A 41 -11.45 15.38 -17.43
N GLY A 42 -12.63 15.60 -16.84
CA GLY A 42 -13.92 15.21 -17.42
C GLY A 42 -14.28 13.73 -17.22
N TYR A 43 -13.39 12.91 -16.65
CA TYR A 43 -13.71 11.53 -16.28
C TYR A 43 -14.24 11.43 -14.86
N LYS A 44 -14.98 10.37 -14.54
CA LYS A 44 -15.50 10.15 -13.20
C LYS A 44 -14.50 9.35 -12.36
N TYR A 45 -13.85 10.01 -11.41
CA TYR A 45 -13.00 9.37 -10.40
C TYR A 45 -13.73 9.28 -9.06
N ARG A 46 -13.44 8.20 -8.33
CA ARG A 46 -13.89 7.98 -6.96
C ARG A 46 -12.97 7.00 -6.26
N LEU A 47 -13.14 6.93 -4.96
CA LEU A 47 -12.56 5.89 -4.12
C LEU A 47 -13.16 4.52 -4.50
N LEU A 48 -12.33 3.46 -4.45
CA LEU A 48 -12.79 2.09 -4.61
C LEU A 48 -13.68 1.71 -3.43
N THR A 49 -14.68 0.88 -3.69
CA THR A 49 -15.35 0.14 -2.61
C THR A 49 -14.43 -0.96 -2.09
N GLU A 50 -14.71 -1.48 -0.90
CA GLU A 50 -13.97 -2.62 -0.33
C GLU A 50 -13.95 -3.82 -1.28
N ALA A 51 -15.11 -4.17 -1.85
CA ALA A 51 -15.23 -5.29 -2.80
C ALA A 51 -14.42 -5.08 -4.08
N GLU A 52 -14.41 -3.85 -4.62
CA GLU A 52 -13.59 -3.53 -5.80
C GLU A 52 -12.10 -3.57 -5.48
N TRP A 53 -11.72 -3.09 -4.31
CA TRP A 53 -10.34 -3.17 -3.85
C TRP A 53 -9.91 -4.63 -3.66
N GLU A 54 -10.72 -5.46 -3.01
CA GLU A 54 -10.42 -6.88 -2.81
C GLU A 54 -10.30 -7.62 -4.14
N TYR A 55 -11.21 -7.36 -5.08
CA TYR A 55 -11.13 -7.89 -6.43
C TYR A 55 -9.83 -7.49 -7.13
N ALA A 56 -9.49 -6.20 -7.07
CA ALA A 56 -8.27 -5.66 -7.67
C ALA A 56 -7.00 -6.23 -7.04
N VAL A 57 -6.96 -6.42 -5.72
CA VAL A 57 -5.82 -7.01 -4.99
C VAL A 57 -5.63 -8.46 -5.39
N ARG A 58 -6.71 -9.26 -5.36
CA ARG A 58 -6.66 -10.69 -5.62
C ARG A 58 -6.25 -10.99 -7.07
N ALA A 59 -6.67 -10.15 -8.01
CA ALA A 59 -6.31 -10.23 -9.44
C ALA A 59 -6.41 -11.64 -10.03
N VAL A 60 -7.50 -12.35 -9.73
CA VAL A 60 -7.73 -13.72 -10.22
C VAL A 60 -8.30 -13.67 -11.64
N HIS A 61 -7.64 -14.34 -12.60
CA HIS A 61 -8.18 -14.54 -13.94
C HIS A 61 -9.30 -15.61 -13.91
N GLU A 62 -10.35 -15.42 -14.72
CA GLU A 62 -11.52 -16.32 -14.82
C GLU A 62 -11.19 -17.78 -15.22
N THR A 63 -9.93 -18.10 -15.54
CA THR A 63 -9.47 -19.46 -15.82
C THR A 63 -9.28 -20.27 -14.53
N GLY A 64 -10.39 -20.57 -13.86
CA GLY A 64 -10.70 -21.94 -13.45
C GLY A 64 -9.83 -22.63 -12.40
N VAL A 65 -9.14 -21.92 -11.51
CA VAL A 65 -8.67 -22.55 -10.25
C VAL A 65 -9.52 -22.04 -9.10
N PRO A 66 -10.61 -22.76 -8.73
CA PRO A 66 -11.29 -22.53 -7.47
C PRO A 66 -10.43 -23.16 -6.37
N THR A 67 -9.43 -22.44 -5.90
CA THR A 67 -8.84 -22.76 -4.61
C THR A 67 -9.12 -21.58 -3.71
N ALA A 68 -9.51 -21.88 -2.46
CA ALA A 68 -9.45 -20.94 -1.37
C ALA A 68 -8.10 -20.20 -1.48
N THR A 69 -8.15 -18.98 -2.02
CA THR A 69 -6.96 -18.31 -2.54
C THR A 69 -5.93 -18.12 -1.43
N PRO A 70 -4.63 -18.22 -1.75
CA PRO A 70 -3.56 -17.82 -0.86
C PRO A 70 -3.89 -16.51 -0.16
N ARG A 71 -3.49 -16.35 1.11
CA ARG A 71 -3.72 -15.12 1.90
C ARG A 71 -3.24 -13.82 1.22
N ARG A 72 -2.44 -13.91 0.15
CA ARG A 72 -1.82 -12.84 -0.64
C ARG A 72 -1.82 -13.17 -2.13
N TYR A 73 -1.83 -12.16 -3.00
CA TYR A 73 -1.91 -12.35 -4.47
C TYR A 73 -0.69 -13.05 -5.09
N TRP A 74 0.44 -13.11 -4.38
CA TRP A 74 1.67 -13.76 -4.84
C TRP A 74 1.80 -15.24 -4.43
N GLY A 75 0.76 -15.85 -3.87
CA GLY A 75 0.78 -17.27 -3.49
C GLY A 75 1.27 -17.56 -2.07
N GLU A 76 0.99 -18.77 -1.57
CA GLU A 76 1.51 -19.26 -0.27
C GLU A 76 2.91 -19.87 -0.41
N ASP A 77 3.29 -20.24 -1.64
CA ASP A 77 4.53 -20.95 -1.97
C ASP A 77 5.75 -20.03 -2.11
N LEU A 78 5.61 -18.71 -1.91
CA LEU A 78 6.78 -17.87 -1.76
C LEU A 78 7.46 -18.20 -0.44
N GLU A 79 8.71 -18.68 -0.53
CA GLU A 79 9.61 -18.74 0.60
C GLU A 79 9.57 -17.40 1.35
N GLU A 80 9.63 -17.46 2.68
CA GLU A 80 9.46 -16.28 3.52
C GLU A 80 10.46 -15.15 3.17
N LYS A 81 11.65 -15.53 2.68
CA LYS A 81 12.70 -14.63 2.18
C LYS A 81 12.31 -13.83 0.93
N ASP A 82 11.41 -14.36 0.11
CA ASP A 82 11.02 -13.78 -1.18
C ASP A 82 9.78 -12.88 -1.06
N ARG A 83 9.13 -12.84 0.12
CA ARG A 83 7.95 -12.00 0.36
C ARG A 83 8.23 -10.51 0.20
N CYS A 84 9.41 -10.05 0.62
CA CYS A 84 9.84 -8.66 0.44
C CYS A 84 10.05 -8.26 -1.04
N LYS A 85 9.99 -9.19 -2.00
CA LYS A 85 10.02 -8.84 -3.44
C LYS A 85 8.68 -8.33 -3.97
N SER A 86 7.60 -8.57 -3.22
CA SER A 86 6.23 -8.28 -3.64
C SER A 86 5.54 -7.21 -2.77
N ALA A 87 6.17 -6.80 -1.67
CA ALA A 87 5.62 -5.84 -0.73
C ALA A 87 6.71 -5.21 0.14
N ASN A 88 6.56 -3.91 0.41
CA ASN A 88 7.22 -3.24 1.52
C ASN A 88 6.45 -3.50 2.82
N GLY A 89 7.12 -3.99 3.85
CA GLY A 89 6.55 -4.27 5.16
C GLY A 89 7.56 -4.10 6.28
N ALA A 90 7.14 -4.43 7.50
CA ALA A 90 8.04 -4.31 8.64
C ALA A 90 9.16 -5.37 8.57
N ASP A 91 10.40 -4.94 8.36
CA ASP A 91 11.59 -5.78 8.18
C ASP A 91 12.75 -5.32 9.11
N PRO A 92 13.95 -5.89 9.02
CA PRO A 92 15.10 -5.41 9.79
C PRO A 92 15.54 -3.97 9.44
N THR A 93 15.29 -3.48 8.22
CA THR A 93 15.57 -2.10 7.80
C THR A 93 14.78 -1.09 8.62
N LEU A 94 13.48 -1.36 8.86
CA LEU A 94 12.67 -0.57 9.79
C LEU A 94 13.25 -0.60 11.20
N LYS A 95 13.67 -1.77 11.67
CA LYS A 95 14.14 -1.93 13.06
C LYS A 95 15.50 -1.26 13.32
N GLU A 96 16.33 -1.11 12.29
CA GLU A 96 17.58 -0.34 12.36
C GLU A 96 17.31 1.15 12.55
N GLN A 97 16.25 1.69 11.93
CA GLN A 97 15.87 3.10 12.07
C GLN A 97 14.95 3.36 13.28
N VAL A 98 14.15 2.37 13.66
CA VAL A 98 13.20 2.43 14.77
C VAL A 98 13.42 1.23 15.69
N PRO A 99 14.47 1.24 16.55
CA PRO A 99 14.82 0.10 17.40
C PRO A 99 13.70 -0.33 18.35
N ASN A 100 12.87 0.63 18.78
CA ASN A 100 11.75 0.43 19.71
C ASN A 100 10.42 0.11 19.00
N TRP A 101 10.45 -0.30 17.72
CA TRP A 101 9.23 -0.68 17.00
C TRP A 101 8.48 -1.80 17.73
N PRO A 102 7.19 -1.59 18.10
CA PRO A 102 6.48 -2.46 19.03
C PRO A 102 5.89 -3.72 18.37
N PHE A 103 5.88 -3.79 17.03
CA PHE A 103 5.25 -4.89 16.29
C PHE A 103 6.28 -5.87 15.70
N SER A 104 5.81 -7.06 15.36
CA SER A 104 6.64 -8.09 14.70
C SER A 104 7.14 -7.60 13.34
N ILE A 105 8.40 -7.96 13.04
CA ILE A 105 9.01 -7.76 11.72
C ILE A 105 9.22 -9.13 11.04
N ASN A 106 9.25 -9.15 9.71
CA ASN A 106 9.75 -10.31 8.98
C ASN A 106 11.29 -10.29 9.00
N LYS A 107 11.89 -11.10 9.88
CA LYS A 107 13.35 -11.16 10.03
C LYS A 107 14.07 -11.83 8.86
N ASN A 108 13.32 -12.55 8.02
CA ASN A 108 13.87 -13.43 6.99
C ASN A 108 13.96 -12.76 5.61
N CYS A 109 13.49 -11.53 5.47
CA CYS A 109 13.66 -10.74 4.26
C CYS A 109 13.96 -9.27 4.59
N ARG A 110 14.58 -8.58 3.62
CA ARG A 110 14.80 -7.13 3.66
C ARG A 110 14.22 -6.54 2.38
N ASP A 111 13.27 -5.63 2.51
CA ASP A 111 12.71 -4.88 1.37
C ASP A 111 13.52 -3.60 1.10
N GLY A 112 14.31 -3.15 2.09
CA GLY A 112 15.20 -2.00 1.98
C GLY A 112 14.54 -0.66 2.31
N PHE A 113 13.30 -0.65 2.81
CA PHE A 113 12.56 0.57 3.13
C PHE A 113 12.02 0.54 4.55
N ALA A 114 12.50 1.46 5.40
CA ALA A 114 12.00 1.57 6.77
C ALA A 114 10.57 2.15 6.86
N PHE A 115 10.18 3.00 5.92
CA PHE A 115 8.88 3.66 5.89
C PHE A 115 8.15 3.35 4.58
N THR A 116 7.83 4.36 3.76
CA THR A 116 7.34 4.13 2.40
C THR A 116 8.50 3.86 1.45
N ALA A 117 8.23 3.07 0.41
CA ALA A 117 9.06 2.90 -0.78
C ALA A 117 8.45 3.71 -1.94
N PRO A 118 9.24 4.05 -2.98
CA PRO A 118 8.69 4.60 -4.21
C PRO A 118 7.57 3.70 -4.75
N ALA A 119 6.51 4.29 -5.27
CA ALA A 119 5.40 3.55 -5.84
C ALA A 119 5.89 2.63 -6.97
N ALA A 120 5.32 1.43 -7.05
CA ALA A 120 5.69 0.40 -8.02
C ALA A 120 7.15 -0.11 -7.90
N SER A 121 7.74 -0.08 -6.70
CA SER A 121 9.06 -0.67 -6.44
C SER A 121 9.06 -2.21 -6.41
N PHE A 122 7.90 -2.83 -6.16
CA PHE A 122 7.76 -4.27 -6.00
C PHE A 122 7.04 -4.91 -7.19
N ARG A 123 6.97 -6.24 -7.22
CA ARG A 123 6.26 -6.97 -8.30
C ARG A 123 4.77 -6.60 -8.34
N PRO A 124 4.19 -6.39 -9.54
CA PRO A 124 2.75 -6.21 -9.66
C PRO A 124 2.00 -7.53 -9.48
N ASN A 125 0.70 -7.44 -9.20
CA ASN A 125 -0.21 -8.58 -9.31
C ASN A 125 -0.57 -8.86 -10.79
N ALA A 126 -1.40 -9.88 -11.04
CA ALA A 126 -1.73 -10.31 -12.40
C ALA A 126 -2.50 -9.26 -13.24
N PHE A 127 -3.11 -8.26 -12.60
CA PHE A 127 -3.74 -7.13 -13.29
C PHE A 127 -2.76 -5.98 -13.59
N GLY A 128 -1.48 -6.13 -13.24
CA GLY A 128 -0.48 -5.08 -13.38
C GLY A 128 -0.56 -4.01 -12.28
N LEU A 129 -1.26 -4.29 -11.17
CA LEU A 129 -1.38 -3.37 -10.05
C LEU A 129 -0.27 -3.58 -9.04
N PHE A 130 0.28 -2.49 -8.52
CA PHE A 130 1.42 -2.47 -7.61
C PHE A 130 1.00 -2.08 -6.19
N ASP A 131 1.80 -2.45 -5.19
CA ASP A 131 1.66 -2.02 -3.80
C ASP A 131 0.26 -2.29 -3.19
N MET A 132 -0.48 -3.25 -3.76
CA MET A 132 -1.82 -3.62 -3.30
C MET A 132 -1.80 -4.29 -1.92
N LEU A 133 -0.63 -4.76 -1.47
CA LEU A 133 -0.39 -5.30 -0.13
C LEU A 133 0.95 -4.73 0.37
N GLY A 134 0.93 -3.81 1.34
CA GLY A 134 2.13 -3.17 1.90
C GLY A 134 2.36 -1.74 1.38
N ASN A 135 3.56 -1.22 1.61
CA ASN A 135 4.02 0.15 1.29
C ASN A 135 3.32 1.28 2.09
N GLN A 136 1.99 1.26 2.17
CA GLN A 136 1.23 2.06 3.13
C GLN A 136 0.24 1.16 3.88
N CYS A 137 0.04 1.47 5.16
CA CYS A 137 -1.00 0.82 5.95
C CYS A 137 -2.37 1.22 5.39
N MET A 138 -3.07 0.25 4.80
CA MET A 138 -4.50 0.36 4.55
C MET A 138 -5.24 -0.12 5.79
N GLY A 139 -5.70 0.82 6.62
CA GLY A 139 -6.59 0.51 7.73
C GLY A 139 -8.00 0.26 7.19
N MET A 140 -8.54 -0.95 7.38
CA MET A 140 -9.90 -1.32 6.99
C MET A 140 -11.01 -0.63 7.83
N ASP A 141 -10.68 0.37 8.65
CA ASP A 141 -11.63 1.21 9.38
C ASP A 141 -11.39 2.70 9.12
N GLY A 142 -11.46 3.09 7.85
CA GLY A 142 -11.74 4.49 7.47
C GLY A 142 -10.54 5.39 7.21
N GLY A 143 -9.44 4.89 6.65
CA GLY A 143 -8.35 5.77 6.23
C GLY A 143 -7.36 5.17 5.23
N LEU A 144 -7.23 5.88 4.11
CA LEU A 144 -6.15 5.86 3.11
C LEU A 144 -6.20 4.72 2.08
N LEU A 145 -6.81 5.06 0.94
CA LEU A 145 -6.66 4.36 -0.33
C LEU A 145 -5.37 4.82 -1.01
N ALA A 146 -4.52 3.85 -1.35
CA ALA A 146 -3.40 4.07 -2.25
C ALA A 146 -3.93 4.51 -3.63
N TRP A 147 -3.60 5.73 -4.05
CA TRP A 147 -3.68 6.15 -5.44
C TRP A 147 -2.37 6.80 -5.82
N ARG A 148 -1.84 6.38 -6.97
CA ARG A 148 -0.86 7.15 -7.74
C ARG A 148 -1.62 8.16 -8.59
N LEU A 149 -1.09 9.37 -8.62
CA LEU A 149 -1.32 10.39 -9.64
C LEU A 149 -0.05 10.61 -10.42
#